data_AF-A0A924P9Z6-F1
#
_entry.id   AF-A0A924P9Z6-F1
#
_cell.length_a   1.000
_cell.length_b   1.000
_cell.length_c   1.000
_cell.angle_alpha   90.00
_cell.angle_beta   90.00
_cell.angle_gamma   90.00
#
_symmetry.space_group_name_H-M   'P 1'
#
loop_
_entity.id
_entity.type
_entity.pdbx_description
1 polymer ?
#
loop_
_entity_poly.entity_id
_entity_poly.type
_entity_poly.pdbx_seq_one_letter_code
_entity_poly.pdbx_strand_id
1 'polypeptide(L)'
;MNRGHVKFFILLAVVTVLLLWLFPSRKPLPLPVPVATPSTNPTVSPAPSSLPSAAHTTRKQSAEKSRDTPRTPKKLPDVARALPEIESLRSDVQAHPHETPASMLRFSDVLAQRMEDVKHHPDHSMELMKEFRDCVSRSSEIPAAQAMCLRNAERLALEHPRETELKREWEKILELATPETRQIVERIRRI
;
A
#
# COMPACT_ATOMS: atom_id res chain seq x y z
N MET A 1 41.00 -39.48 -15.52
CA MET A 1 40.70 -38.04 -15.67
C MET A 1 39.33 -37.87 -16.32
N ASN A 2 38.34 -37.39 -15.56
CA ASN A 2 36.93 -37.35 -15.98
C ASN A 2 36.66 -36.17 -16.93
N ARG A 3 36.39 -36.48 -18.20
CA ARG A 3 36.02 -35.53 -19.28
C ARG A 3 34.81 -34.64 -18.93
N GLY A 4 33.95 -35.05 -17.99
CA GLY A 4 32.81 -34.26 -17.53
C GLY A 4 33.20 -33.00 -16.73
N HIS A 5 34.32 -33.04 -16.01
CA HIS A 5 34.72 -31.95 -15.13
C HIS A 5 35.23 -30.73 -15.91
N VAL A 6 35.88 -30.97 -17.05
CA VAL A 6 36.41 -29.91 -17.93
C VAL A 6 35.29 -29.11 -18.58
N LYS A 7 34.19 -29.78 -18.99
CA LYS A 7 33.04 -29.12 -19.62
C LYS A 7 32.31 -28.20 -18.64
N PHE A 8 32.20 -28.61 -17.37
CA PHE A 8 31.56 -27.81 -16.33
C PHE A 8 32.33 -26.51 -16.06
N PHE A 9 33.67 -26.57 -15.97
CA PHE A 9 34.49 -25.38 -15.77
C PHE A 9 34.44 -24.40 -16.95
N ILE A 10 34.40 -24.90 -18.19
CA ILE A 10 34.26 -24.05 -19.38
C ILE A 10 32.90 -23.33 -19.37
N LEU A 11 31.81 -24.04 -19.05
CA LEU A 11 30.48 -23.43 -19.00
C LEU A 11 30.38 -22.37 -17.91
N LEU A 12 30.94 -22.63 -16.73
CA LEU A 12 30.97 -21.69 -15.62
C LEU A 12 31.75 -20.42 -15.98
N ALA A 13 32.89 -20.56 -16.67
CA ALA A 13 33.72 -19.43 -17.11
C ALA A 13 33.02 -18.56 -18.16
N VAL A 14 32.28 -19.17 -19.10
CA VAL A 14 31.53 -18.42 -20.11
C VAL A 14 30.39 -17.63 -19.46
N VAL A 15 29.69 -18.22 -18.49
CA VAL A 15 28.60 -17.54 -17.76
C VAL A 15 29.12 -16.36 -16.94
N THR A 16 30.25 -16.50 -16.25
CA THR A 16 30.82 -15.39 -15.47
C THR A 16 31.31 -14.25 -16.35
N VAL A 17 31.93 -14.53 -17.50
CA VAL A 17 32.33 -13.48 -18.45
C VAL A 17 31.10 -12.78 -19.03
N LEU A 18 30.04 -13.52 -19.39
CA LEU A 18 28.79 -12.94 -19.90
C LEU A 18 28.13 -12.01 -18.87
N LEU A 19 28.11 -12.42 -17.59
CA LEU A 19 27.58 -11.59 -16.51
C LEU A 19 28.40 -10.31 -16.29
N LEU A 20 29.74 -10.38 -16.39
CA LEU A 20 30.60 -9.20 -16.28
C LEU A 20 30.39 -8.19 -17.44
N TRP A 21 30.03 -8.67 -18.63
CA TRP A 21 29.70 -7.80 -19.77
C TRP A 21 28.31 -7.17 -19.67
N LEU A 22 27.33 -7.89 -19.12
CA LEU A 22 25.95 -7.40 -19.00
C LEU A 22 25.74 -6.39 -17.86
N PHE A 23 26.67 -6.31 -16.91
CA PHE A 23 26.64 -5.36 -15.80
C PHE A 23 27.85 -4.42 -15.84
N PRO A 24 27.89 -3.45 -16.77
CA PRO A 24 28.90 -2.40 -16.71
C PRO A 24 28.74 -1.64 -15.39
N SER A 25 29.81 -1.65 -14.58
CA SER A 25 29.91 -0.94 -13.31
C SER A 25 29.31 0.46 -13.42
N ARG A 26 28.15 0.65 -12.79
CA ARG A 26 27.51 1.96 -12.67
C ARG A 26 28.48 2.85 -11.89
N LYS A 27 29.03 3.87 -12.55
CA LYS A 27 29.83 4.89 -11.88
C LYS A 27 28.98 5.53 -10.78
N PRO A 28 29.50 5.69 -9.56
CA PRO A 28 28.77 6.37 -8.50
C PRO A 28 28.47 7.81 -8.93
N LEU A 29 27.20 8.20 -8.82
CA LEU A 29 26.78 9.59 -9.03
C LEU A 29 27.46 10.48 -7.98
N PRO A 30 27.96 11.67 -8.38
CA PRO A 30 28.50 12.63 -7.42
C PRO A 30 27.38 13.11 -6.49
N LEU A 31 27.64 13.05 -5.19
CA LEU A 31 26.75 13.55 -4.16
C LEU A 31 26.60 15.08 -4.29
N PRO A 32 25.40 15.63 -4.07
CA PRO A 32 25.21 17.08 -4.02
C PRO A 32 25.96 17.67 -2.81
N VAL A 33 26.80 18.67 -3.08
CA VAL A 33 27.51 19.45 -2.07
C VAL A 33 26.51 20.36 -1.34
N PRO A 34 26.49 20.39 0.00
CA PRO A 34 25.65 21.33 0.74
C PRO A 34 26.18 22.76 0.58
N VAL A 35 25.34 23.63 0.02
CA VAL A 35 25.57 25.08 -0.01
C VAL A 35 25.37 25.63 1.39
N ALA A 36 26.46 26.10 2.00
CA ALA A 36 26.43 26.84 3.26
C ALA A 36 25.73 28.19 3.05
N THR A 37 24.62 28.40 3.74
CA THR A 37 23.99 29.71 3.91
C THR A 37 24.46 30.32 5.24
N PRO A 38 24.92 31.58 5.25
CA PRO A 38 25.27 32.27 6.49
C PRO A 38 24.09 33.08 7.06
N SER A 39 24.09 33.23 8.40
CA SER A 39 23.45 34.30 9.19
C SER A 39 21.91 34.32 9.26
N THR A 40 21.25 34.63 10.38
CA THR A 40 21.65 35.20 11.68
C THR A 40 20.50 34.97 12.66
N ASN A 41 20.80 34.51 13.88
CA ASN A 41 19.89 34.62 15.03
C ASN A 41 19.64 36.10 15.37
N PRO A 42 18.51 36.42 16.01
CA PRO A 42 18.66 36.81 17.41
C PRO A 42 17.66 36.16 18.36
N THR A 43 18.24 35.69 19.46
CA THR A 43 17.67 35.48 20.79
C THR A 43 16.79 36.64 21.23
N VAL A 44 15.51 36.37 21.55
CA VAL A 44 14.79 37.06 22.62
C VAL A 44 13.84 36.07 23.29
N SER A 45 14.11 35.76 24.55
CA SER A 45 13.14 35.27 25.54
C SER A 45 13.31 36.17 26.77
N PRO A 46 12.21 36.57 27.42
CA PRO A 46 12.00 36.04 28.76
C PRO A 46 10.54 35.66 29.06
N ALA A 47 10.38 34.65 29.91
CA ALA A 47 9.16 34.29 30.66
C ALA A 47 8.95 35.26 31.86
N PRO A 48 8.00 35.08 32.82
CA PRO A 48 6.90 34.08 32.97
C PRO A 48 5.54 34.67 33.48
N SER A 49 4.60 33.78 33.84
CA SER A 49 3.36 33.96 34.66
C SER A 49 2.09 34.25 33.86
N SER A 50 0.94 33.59 34.03
CA SER A 50 0.32 32.96 35.22
C SER A 50 -0.88 32.08 34.83
N LEU A 51 -1.17 31.06 35.64
CA LEU A 51 -2.41 30.26 35.69
C LEU A 51 -3.58 31.09 36.27
N PRO A 52 -4.85 30.77 35.93
CA PRO A 52 -5.68 29.92 36.79
C PRO A 52 -6.45 28.84 35.99
N SER A 53 -6.47 27.58 36.41
CA SER A 53 -7.36 26.98 37.43
C SER A 53 -8.85 26.94 37.03
N ALA A 54 -9.28 25.74 36.66
CA ALA A 54 -10.59 25.12 36.84
C ALA A 54 -11.87 25.86 36.39
N ALA A 55 -12.47 25.35 35.31
CA ALA A 55 -13.92 25.27 35.18
C ALA A 55 -14.32 23.96 34.50
N HIS A 56 -14.64 22.97 35.32
CA HIS A 56 -15.45 21.82 34.93
C HIS A 56 -16.75 22.33 34.28
N THR A 57 -16.91 22.13 32.97
CA THR A 57 -18.23 22.13 32.36
C THR A 57 -18.51 20.72 31.87
N THR A 58 -19.28 20.02 32.69
CA THR A 58 -19.93 18.74 32.44
C THR A 58 -20.73 18.84 31.14
N ARG A 59 -20.13 18.42 30.02
CA ARG A 59 -20.86 18.21 28.77
C ARG A 59 -21.73 16.97 28.97
N LYS A 60 -22.99 17.22 29.33
CA LYS A 60 -24.08 16.26 29.40
C LYS A 60 -23.97 15.30 28.20
N GLN A 61 -23.63 14.05 28.49
CA GLN A 61 -23.93 12.92 27.64
C GLN A 61 -25.45 12.79 27.61
N SER A 62 -26.09 13.50 26.68
CA SER A 62 -27.40 13.09 26.21
C SER A 62 -27.17 11.79 25.46
N ALA A 63 -27.46 10.69 26.14
CA ALA A 63 -27.71 9.40 25.53
C ALA A 63 -28.93 9.54 24.62
N GLU A 64 -28.70 10.05 23.40
CA GLU A 64 -29.68 9.97 22.34
C GLU A 64 -29.67 8.53 21.84
N LYS A 65 -30.60 7.78 22.45
CA LYS A 65 -31.14 6.50 22.00
C LYS A 65 -31.56 6.64 20.54
N SER A 66 -30.59 6.52 19.64
CA SER A 66 -30.83 6.52 18.20
C SER A 66 -31.38 5.16 17.82
N ARG A 67 -32.71 5.19 17.68
CA ARG A 67 -33.62 4.25 17.04
C ARG A 67 -32.91 3.16 16.23
N ASP A 68 -33.26 1.92 16.54
CA ASP A 68 -33.22 0.78 15.63
C ASP A 68 -33.96 1.13 14.33
N THR A 69 -33.22 1.70 13.38
CA THR A 69 -33.60 1.59 11.97
C THR A 69 -33.33 0.14 11.58
N PRO A 70 -34.28 -0.55 10.92
CA PRO A 70 -34.00 -1.86 10.35
C PRO A 70 -32.81 -1.70 9.40
N ARG A 71 -31.63 -2.16 9.83
CA ARG A 71 -30.46 -2.24 8.96
C ARG A 71 -30.74 -3.39 8.02
N THR A 72 -31.40 -3.09 6.90
CA THR A 72 -31.26 -3.90 5.69
C THR A 72 -29.75 -4.10 5.51
N PRO A 73 -29.24 -5.34 5.43
CA PRO A 73 -27.81 -5.55 5.29
C PRO A 73 -27.38 -4.87 3.99
N LYS A 74 -26.75 -3.70 4.11
CA LYS A 74 -26.25 -2.96 2.97
C LYS A 74 -25.10 -3.79 2.44
N LYS A 75 -25.35 -4.52 1.35
CA LYS A 75 -24.32 -5.31 0.67
C LYS A 75 -23.12 -4.39 0.42
N LEU A 76 -21.95 -4.81 0.89
CA LEU A 76 -20.73 -4.07 0.68
C LEU A 76 -20.42 -4.02 -0.82
N PRO A 77 -19.92 -2.88 -1.33
CA PRO A 77 -19.48 -2.80 -2.71
C PRO A 77 -18.25 -3.69 -2.93
N ASP A 78 -18.17 -4.31 -4.11
CA ASP A 78 -16.98 -5.02 -4.57
C ASP A 78 -15.76 -4.07 -4.56
N VAL A 79 -14.57 -4.58 -4.21
CA VAL A 79 -13.35 -3.77 -4.07
C VAL A 79 -13.06 -2.95 -5.34
N ALA A 80 -13.14 -3.58 -6.51
CA ALA A 80 -12.88 -2.93 -7.78
C ALA A 80 -13.86 -1.79 -8.12
N ARG A 81 -15.09 -1.84 -7.56
CA ARG A 81 -16.10 -0.79 -7.72
C ARG A 81 -15.94 0.34 -6.70
N ALA A 82 -15.26 0.07 -5.59
CA ALA A 82 -14.94 1.07 -4.58
C ALA A 82 -13.66 1.86 -4.90
N LEU A 83 -12.95 1.53 -5.98
CA LEU A 83 -11.79 2.29 -6.44
C LEU A 83 -12.15 3.76 -6.63
N PRO A 84 -11.35 4.69 -6.07
CA PRO A 84 -11.62 6.10 -6.24
C PRO A 84 -11.36 6.52 -7.68
N GLU A 85 -12.14 7.49 -8.16
CA GLU A 85 -11.86 8.19 -9.42
C GLU A 85 -10.68 9.16 -9.22
N ILE A 86 -9.84 9.31 -10.24
CA ILE A 86 -8.64 10.15 -10.14
C ILE A 86 -9.01 11.63 -9.94
N GLU A 87 -10.12 12.08 -10.53
CA GLU A 87 -10.66 13.42 -10.34
C GLU A 87 -11.08 13.66 -8.89
N SER A 88 -11.73 12.68 -8.25
CA SER A 88 -12.08 12.75 -6.83
C SER A 88 -10.83 12.83 -5.97
N LEU A 89 -9.80 12.04 -6.30
CA LEU A 89 -8.55 12.05 -5.56
C LEU A 89 -7.82 13.39 -5.69
N ARG A 90 -7.75 13.94 -6.90
CA ARG A 90 -7.16 15.26 -7.18
C ARG A 90 -7.90 16.36 -6.42
N SER A 91 -9.23 16.32 -6.41
CA SER A 91 -10.06 17.29 -5.68
C SER A 91 -9.81 17.22 -4.17
N ASP A 92 -9.74 16.01 -3.60
CA ASP A 92 -9.49 15.83 -2.16
C ASP A 92 -8.12 16.40 -1.76
N VAL A 93 -7.07 16.08 -2.53
CA VAL A 93 -5.70 16.57 -2.30
C VAL A 93 -5.63 18.09 -2.46
N GLN A 94 -6.32 18.66 -3.44
CA GLN A 94 -6.33 20.11 -3.65
C GLN A 94 -6.99 20.85 -2.49
N ALA A 95 -8.07 20.29 -1.93
CA ALA A 95 -8.76 20.88 -0.79
C ALA A 95 -7.94 20.74 0.51
N HIS A 96 -7.30 19.60 0.73
CA HIS A 96 -6.58 19.28 1.96
C HIS A 96 -5.22 18.58 1.67
N PRO A 97 -4.17 19.32 1.27
CA PRO A 97 -2.93 18.74 0.73
C PRO A 97 -2.07 17.98 1.76
N HIS A 98 -2.35 18.17 3.05
CA HIS A 98 -1.63 17.52 4.14
C HIS A 98 -2.46 16.45 4.85
N GLU A 99 -3.67 16.18 4.36
CA GLU A 99 -4.56 15.16 4.91
C GLU A 99 -4.63 13.95 3.97
N THR A 100 -5.00 12.81 4.54
CA THR A 100 -5.26 11.63 3.71
C THR A 100 -6.56 11.85 2.93
N PRO A 101 -6.57 11.68 1.60
CA PRO A 101 -7.77 11.90 0.80
C PRO A 101 -8.97 11.08 1.27
N ALA A 102 -10.13 11.70 1.41
CA ALA A 102 -11.34 11.05 1.89
C ALA A 102 -11.79 9.89 0.97
N SER A 103 -11.56 10.02 -0.34
CA SER A 103 -11.75 8.95 -1.32
C SER A 103 -10.88 7.71 -1.04
N MET A 104 -9.61 7.89 -0.65
CA MET A 104 -8.71 6.79 -0.29
C MET A 104 -9.06 6.15 1.05
N LEU A 105 -9.51 6.94 2.02
CA LEU A 105 -10.01 6.42 3.30
C LEU A 105 -11.22 5.52 3.10
N ARG A 106 -12.22 5.99 2.33
CA ARG A 106 -13.42 5.19 2.00
C ARG A 106 -13.07 3.89 1.30
N PHE A 107 -12.13 3.92 0.36
CA PHE A 107 -11.65 2.71 -0.32
C PHE A 107 -10.98 1.73 0.66
N SER A 108 -10.14 2.25 1.57
CA SER A 108 -9.47 1.46 2.60
C SER A 108 -10.47 0.81 3.58
N ASP A 109 -11.55 1.50 3.92
CA ASP A 109 -12.61 0.96 4.77
C ASP A 109 -13.35 -0.20 4.10
N VAL A 110 -13.63 -0.09 2.79
CA VAL A 110 -14.23 -1.20 2.02
C VAL A 110 -13.28 -2.40 1.98
N LEU A 111 -12.01 -2.18 1.70
CA LEU A 111 -10.98 -3.22 1.73
C LEU A 111 -10.93 -3.93 3.08
N ALA A 112 -10.88 -3.17 4.17
CA ALA A 112 -10.82 -3.72 5.52
C ALA A 112 -12.05 -4.58 5.84
N GLN A 113 -13.25 -4.11 5.47
CA GLN A 113 -14.49 -4.84 5.69
C GLN A 113 -14.57 -6.13 4.86
N ARG A 114 -14.11 -6.11 3.59
CA ARG A 114 -14.06 -7.33 2.77
C ARG A 114 -13.04 -8.34 3.30
N MET A 115 -11.87 -7.89 3.75
CA MET A 115 -10.88 -8.75 4.40
C MET A 115 -11.42 -9.34 5.71
N GLU A 116 -12.15 -8.56 6.49
CA GLU A 116 -12.78 -9.04 7.74
C GLU A 116 -13.90 -10.05 7.48
N ASP A 117 -14.68 -9.85 6.40
CA ASP A 117 -15.70 -10.81 5.98
C ASP A 117 -15.11 -12.18 5.67
N VAL A 118 -13.99 -12.23 4.94
CA VAL A 118 -13.30 -13.49 4.62
C VAL A 118 -12.76 -14.21 5.86
N LYS A 119 -12.32 -13.49 6.89
CA LYS A 119 -11.90 -14.12 8.15
C LYS A 119 -13.03 -14.89 8.83
N HIS A 120 -14.25 -14.38 8.73
CA HIS A 120 -15.45 -15.02 9.30
C HIS A 120 -16.04 -16.06 8.34
N HIS A 121 -15.84 -15.87 7.04
CA HIS A 121 -16.39 -16.70 5.96
C HIS A 121 -15.28 -17.08 4.96
N PRO A 122 -14.42 -18.07 5.29
CA PRO A 122 -13.29 -18.45 4.43
C PRO A 122 -13.68 -18.83 3.00
N ASP A 123 -14.89 -19.33 2.80
CA ASP A 123 -15.43 -19.67 1.47
C ASP A 123 -15.53 -18.46 0.53
N HIS A 124 -15.50 -17.22 1.07
CA HIS A 124 -15.50 -15.98 0.28
C HIS A 124 -14.10 -15.59 -0.24
N SER A 125 -13.02 -16.30 0.14
CA SER A 125 -11.64 -15.95 -0.21
C SER A 125 -11.41 -15.87 -1.72
N MET A 126 -11.93 -16.84 -2.47
CA MET A 126 -11.77 -16.87 -3.93
C MET A 126 -12.59 -15.78 -4.64
N GLU A 127 -13.73 -15.38 -4.08
CA GLU A 127 -14.50 -14.23 -4.57
C GLU A 127 -13.69 -12.94 -4.38
N LEU A 128 -13.17 -12.71 -3.17
CA LEU A 128 -12.36 -11.53 -2.87
C LEU A 128 -11.07 -11.49 -3.70
N MET A 129 -10.45 -12.63 -3.97
CA MET A 129 -9.28 -12.71 -4.83
C MET A 129 -9.57 -12.26 -6.27
N LYS A 130 -10.75 -12.59 -6.81
CA LYS A 130 -11.20 -12.08 -8.11
C LYS A 130 -11.41 -10.57 -8.07
N GLU A 131 -11.96 -10.03 -7.00
CA GLU A 131 -12.10 -8.58 -6.85
C GLU A 131 -10.74 -7.86 -6.79
N PHE A 132 -9.72 -8.46 -6.16
CA PHE A 132 -8.36 -7.91 -6.20
C PHE A 132 -7.76 -7.94 -7.60
N ARG A 133 -7.99 -9.02 -8.36
CA ARG A 133 -7.61 -9.07 -9.77
C ARG A 133 -8.25 -7.94 -10.55
N ASP A 134 -9.54 -7.74 -10.39
CA ASP A 134 -10.27 -6.67 -11.08
C ASP A 134 -9.76 -5.29 -10.65
N CYS A 135 -9.44 -5.11 -9.36
CA CYS A 135 -8.87 -3.88 -8.84
C CYS A 135 -7.48 -3.57 -9.45
N VAL A 136 -6.61 -4.57 -9.58
CA VAL A 136 -5.25 -4.40 -10.13
C VAL A 136 -5.28 -4.25 -11.66
N SER A 137 -6.18 -4.97 -12.34
CA SER A 137 -6.28 -4.97 -13.80
C SER A 137 -7.01 -3.77 -14.38
N ARG A 138 -7.90 -3.14 -13.61
CA ARG A 138 -8.50 -1.87 -14.02
C ARG A 138 -7.38 -0.88 -14.26
N SER A 139 -7.35 -0.30 -15.46
CA SER A 139 -6.47 0.81 -15.83
C SER A 139 -6.91 2.08 -15.08
N SER A 140 -6.91 2.02 -13.76
CA SER A 140 -7.09 3.17 -12.90
C SER A 140 -5.76 3.92 -12.85
N GLU A 141 -5.80 5.23 -13.02
CA GLU A 141 -4.64 6.14 -12.89
C GLU A 141 -4.10 6.26 -11.46
N ILE A 142 -4.47 5.35 -10.55
CA ILE A 142 -4.12 5.43 -9.12
C ILE A 142 -3.30 4.19 -8.70
N PRO A 143 -1.99 4.15 -9.02
CA PRO A 143 -1.09 3.06 -8.64
C PRO A 143 -1.11 2.73 -7.13
N ALA A 144 -1.32 3.73 -6.27
CA ALA A 144 -1.42 3.52 -4.83
C ALA A 144 -2.63 2.65 -4.42
N ALA A 145 -3.78 2.82 -5.07
CA ALA A 145 -4.98 2.02 -4.81
C ALA A 145 -4.79 0.58 -5.29
N GLN A 146 -4.21 0.40 -6.48
CA GLN A 146 -3.83 -0.91 -7.00
C GLN A 146 -2.81 -1.61 -6.09
N ALA A 147 -1.85 -0.87 -5.54
CA ALA A 147 -0.84 -1.42 -4.64
C ALA A 147 -1.47 -1.93 -3.34
N MET A 148 -2.49 -1.25 -2.82
CA MET A 148 -3.27 -1.75 -1.68
C MET A 148 -4.01 -3.05 -2.02
N CYS A 149 -4.65 -3.15 -3.18
CA CYS A 149 -5.26 -4.42 -3.62
C CYS A 149 -4.24 -5.53 -3.76
N LEU A 150 -3.10 -5.25 -4.40
CA LEU A 150 -2.03 -6.21 -4.59
C LEU A 150 -1.48 -6.71 -3.24
N ARG A 151 -1.24 -5.81 -2.28
CA ARG A 151 -0.76 -6.20 -0.95
C ARG A 151 -1.77 -7.02 -0.15
N ASN A 152 -3.07 -6.72 -0.27
CA ASN A 152 -4.10 -7.50 0.41
C ASN A 152 -4.34 -8.87 -0.25
N ALA A 153 -4.22 -8.96 -1.59
CA ALA A 153 -4.23 -10.24 -2.29
C ALA A 153 -3.08 -11.16 -1.85
N GLU A 154 -1.87 -10.61 -1.73
CA GLU A 154 -0.72 -11.33 -1.17
C GLU A 154 -1.02 -11.83 0.25
N ARG A 155 -1.51 -10.94 1.11
CA ARG A 155 -1.84 -11.27 2.49
C ARG A 155 -2.87 -12.40 2.56
N LEU A 156 -3.94 -12.32 1.77
CA LEU A 156 -4.97 -13.35 1.71
C LEU A 156 -4.40 -14.71 1.28
N ALA A 157 -3.54 -14.73 0.26
CA ALA A 157 -2.88 -15.96 -0.18
C ALA A 157 -1.93 -16.56 0.88
N LEU A 158 -1.27 -15.71 1.68
CA LEU A 158 -0.38 -16.15 2.76
C LEU A 158 -1.13 -16.65 4.00
N GLU A 159 -2.28 -16.05 4.32
CA GLU A 159 -3.12 -16.47 5.46
C GLU A 159 -3.82 -17.83 5.19
N HIS A 160 -3.97 -18.23 3.93
CA HIS A 160 -4.65 -19.46 3.50
C HIS A 160 -3.73 -20.42 2.70
N PRO A 161 -2.61 -20.91 3.27
CA PRO A 161 -1.57 -21.63 2.51
C PRO A 161 -2.00 -23.02 2.00
N ARG A 162 -3.08 -23.60 2.56
CA ARG A 162 -3.62 -24.89 2.13
C ARG A 162 -4.44 -24.76 0.83
N GLU A 163 -4.87 -23.55 0.50
CA GLU A 163 -5.68 -23.25 -0.68
C GLU A 163 -4.77 -22.93 -1.87
N THR A 164 -4.29 -23.97 -2.55
CA THR A 164 -3.39 -23.83 -3.71
C THR A 164 -3.97 -22.98 -4.84
N GLU A 165 -5.30 -22.82 -4.89
CA GLU A 165 -5.99 -21.95 -5.83
C GLU A 165 -5.75 -20.46 -5.54
N LEU A 166 -5.79 -20.03 -4.28
CA LEU A 166 -5.51 -18.64 -3.91
C LEU A 166 -4.09 -18.23 -4.28
N LYS A 167 -3.12 -19.12 -4.06
CA LYS A 167 -1.72 -18.87 -4.46
C LYS A 167 -1.58 -18.72 -5.98
N ARG A 168 -2.16 -19.64 -6.76
CA ARG A 168 -2.14 -19.55 -8.24
C ARG A 168 -2.84 -18.29 -8.74
N GLU A 169 -3.89 -17.88 -8.05
CA GLU A 169 -4.63 -16.67 -8.40
C GLU A 169 -3.84 -15.41 -8.08
N TRP A 170 -3.19 -15.36 -6.92
CA TRP A 170 -2.24 -14.30 -6.53
C TRP A 170 -1.12 -14.13 -7.56
N GLU A 171 -0.49 -15.22 -7.99
CA GLU A 171 0.58 -15.18 -9.01
C GLU A 171 0.09 -14.53 -10.31
N LYS A 172 -1.14 -14.84 -10.75
CA LYS A 172 -1.74 -14.18 -11.92
C LYS A 172 -2.00 -12.68 -11.69
N ILE A 173 -2.41 -12.28 -10.49
CA ILE A 173 -2.61 -10.86 -10.16
C ILE A 173 -1.28 -10.10 -10.21
N LEU A 174 -0.19 -10.72 -9.76
CA LEU A 174 1.14 -10.11 -9.77
C LEU A 174 1.64 -9.81 -11.21
N GLU A 175 1.32 -10.68 -12.17
CA GLU A 175 1.63 -10.47 -13.59
C GLU A 175 0.84 -9.31 -14.20
N LEU A 176 -0.38 -9.04 -13.70
CA LEU A 176 -1.21 -7.91 -14.15
C LEU A 176 -0.74 -6.57 -13.59
N ALA A 177 -0.02 -6.57 -12.46
CA ALA A 177 0.40 -5.34 -11.81
C ALA A 177 1.39 -4.55 -12.67
N THR A 178 1.19 -3.24 -12.78
CA THR A 178 2.15 -2.36 -13.46
C THR A 178 3.49 -2.32 -12.70
N PRO A 179 4.61 -1.98 -13.36
CA PRO A 179 5.89 -1.79 -12.69
C PRO A 179 5.83 -0.79 -11.53
N GLU A 180 5.04 0.29 -11.67
CA GLU A 180 4.87 1.31 -10.64
C GLU A 180 4.14 0.75 -9.42
N THR A 181 3.02 0.05 -9.63
CA THR A 181 2.26 -0.62 -8.57
C THR A 181 3.14 -1.60 -7.80
N ARG A 182 3.97 -2.40 -8.50
CA ARG A 182 4.93 -3.31 -7.86
C ARG A 182 5.98 -2.55 -7.03
N GLN A 183 6.52 -1.44 -7.55
CA GLN A 183 7.49 -0.63 -6.80
C GLN A 183 6.91 -0.06 -5.51
N ILE A 184 5.64 0.36 -5.52
CA ILE A 184 4.96 0.85 -4.31
C ILE A 184 4.87 -0.28 -3.27
N VAL A 185 4.44 -1.48 -3.67
CA VAL A 185 4.36 -2.64 -2.75
C VAL A 185 5.74 -2.99 -2.18
N GLU A 186 6.78 -3.02 -3.01
CA GLU A 186 8.15 -3.29 -2.53
C GLU A 186 8.66 -2.22 -1.55
N ARG A 187 8.26 -0.95 -1.73
CA ARG A 187 8.60 0.12 -0.79
C ARG A 187 7.90 -0.09 0.55
N ILE A 188 6.61 -0.43 0.53
CA ILE A 188 5.82 -0.69 1.73
C ILE A 188 6.41 -1.87 2.53
N ARG A 189 6.90 -2.92 1.86
CA ARG A 189 7.53 -4.07 2.53
C ARG A 189 8.80 -3.77 3.34
N ARG A 190 9.44 -2.63 3.07
CA ARG A 190 10.70 -2.23 3.73
C ARG A 190 10.49 -1.37 4.97
N ILE A 191 9.26 -0.93 5.20
CA ILE A 191 8.85 -0.16 6.39
C ILE A 191 8.40 -1.16 7.44
#